data_AF-A0A3D2R7W8-F1
#
_entry.id   AF-A0A3D2R7W8-F1
#
_cell.length_a   1.000
_cell.length_b   1.000
_cell.length_c   1.000
_cell.angle_alpha   90.00
_cell.angle_beta   90.00
_cell.angle_gamma   90.00
#
_symmetry.space_group_name_H-M   'P 1'
#
loop_
_entity.id
_entity.type
_entity.pdbx_description
1 polymer ?
#
loop_
_entity_poly.entity_id
_entity_poly.type
_entity_poly.pdbx_seq_one_letter_code
_entity_poly.pdbx_strand_id
1 'polypeptide(L)'
;MDAETDDEIPVKITFIDEGNGYSNIRYKGGESFWQTKPMIPESSADGAVAVWSITEMMKPGEWEWGISAHDVLIDNNNAWLPSLLNLKNRKINISADGRISGDVSIRIPNQGFDAKAGFTASKEDMESIGTNVFGKTQRVNTTLAKQLAYYLVLYSPMQMASDFIENYENQPAFAFIKEVPVDWQTTEVIDGEIGEYVTIARKDSNSEDWYLGSITNEKSRDFSIPLDFLDEDKKYVATIYRDAKDAHWEHNPLALTIEEATLEKRNKLRLKLAPGGGVAVSIKALD
;
A
#
# COMPACT_ATOMS: atom_id res chain seq x y z
N MET A 1 -1.42 -17.46 -29.63
CA MET A 1 -0.39 -17.21 -30.65
C MET A 1 -1.18 -16.86 -31.88
N ASP A 2 -1.63 -15.60 -31.97
CA ASP A 2 -2.48 -15.13 -33.05
C ASP A 2 -1.56 -14.70 -34.19
N ALA A 3 -1.51 -15.54 -35.22
CA ALA A 3 -0.85 -15.24 -36.47
C ALA A 3 -1.94 -14.85 -37.47
N GLU A 4 -1.93 -13.58 -37.89
CA GLU A 4 -2.19 -13.14 -39.27
C GLU A 4 -1.86 -11.64 -39.37
N THR A 5 -0.57 -11.40 -39.61
CA THR A 5 0.06 -10.14 -39.98
C THR A 5 -0.15 -9.89 -41.47
N ASP A 6 -1.03 -8.95 -41.82
CA ASP A 6 -0.96 -8.24 -43.11
C ASP A 6 -1.71 -6.88 -43.11
N ASP A 7 -2.60 -6.62 -42.13
CA ASP A 7 -3.39 -5.38 -42.08
C ASP A 7 -3.08 -4.43 -40.89
N GLU A 8 -2.07 -4.72 -40.07
CA GLU A 8 -1.71 -3.85 -38.93
C GLU A 8 -0.62 -2.85 -39.32
N ILE A 9 -0.90 -1.56 -39.08
CA ILE A 9 -0.03 -0.44 -39.45
C ILE A 9 0.69 0.07 -38.20
N PRO A 10 2.03 0.20 -38.23
CA PRO A 10 2.77 0.76 -37.12
C PRO A 10 2.52 2.27 -37.00
N VAL A 11 1.93 2.69 -35.89
CA VAL A 11 1.67 4.10 -35.57
C VAL A 11 2.59 4.53 -34.43
N LYS A 12 3.51 5.45 -34.72
CA LYS A 12 4.34 6.09 -33.69
C LYS A 12 3.56 7.22 -33.03
N ILE A 13 3.29 7.07 -31.75
CA ILE A 13 2.63 8.06 -30.90
C ILE A 13 3.68 8.77 -30.05
N THR A 14 3.61 10.10 -29.96
CA THR A 14 4.61 10.89 -29.25
C THR A 14 4.00 11.83 -28.22
N PHE A 15 4.57 11.83 -27.02
CA PHE A 15 4.28 12.78 -25.95
C PHE A 15 5.45 13.76 -25.81
N ILE A 16 5.15 15.06 -25.73
CA ILE A 16 6.13 16.12 -25.62
C ILE A 16 5.77 16.99 -24.42
N ASP A 17 6.65 17.05 -23.42
CA ASP A 17 6.55 17.92 -22.26
C ASP A 17 7.57 19.05 -22.37
N GLU A 18 7.12 20.30 -22.36
CA GLU A 18 7.99 21.49 -22.42
C GLU A 18 8.38 21.99 -21.01
N GLY A 19 8.73 21.07 -20.12
CA GLY A 19 9.32 21.39 -18.82
C GLY A 19 8.33 21.48 -17.66
N ASN A 20 7.23 20.72 -17.70
CA ASN A 20 6.32 20.56 -16.56
C ASN A 20 6.82 19.48 -15.56
N GLY A 21 7.77 18.63 -15.96
CA GLY A 21 8.40 17.64 -15.08
C GLY A 21 7.58 16.36 -14.92
N TYR A 22 6.67 16.07 -15.86
CA TYR A 22 5.91 14.83 -15.84
C TYR A 22 6.86 13.62 -15.95
N SER A 23 6.58 12.57 -15.17
CA SER A 23 7.37 11.33 -15.16
C SER A 23 6.47 10.10 -15.24
N ASN A 24 7.04 8.89 -15.38
CA ASN A 24 6.27 7.64 -15.49
C ASN A 24 5.15 7.71 -16.56
N ILE A 25 5.51 8.17 -17.76
CA ILE A 25 4.57 8.40 -18.86
C ILE A 25 4.05 7.07 -19.41
N ARG A 26 2.72 6.94 -19.50
CA ARG A 26 2.04 5.77 -20.03
C ARG A 26 0.99 6.16 -21.06
N TYR A 27 1.01 5.46 -22.18
CA TYR A 27 -0.04 5.47 -23.17
C TYR A 27 -1.26 4.70 -22.65
N LYS A 28 -2.46 5.25 -22.86
CA LYS A 28 -3.72 4.51 -22.71
C LYS A 28 -4.56 4.58 -23.97
N GLY A 29 -4.92 3.42 -24.49
CA GLY A 29 -5.74 3.25 -25.69
C GLY A 29 -5.74 1.78 -26.10
N GLY A 30 -6.46 1.46 -27.17
CA GLY A 30 -6.52 0.09 -27.68
C GLY A 30 -7.77 -0.15 -28.52
N GLU A 31 -7.73 -1.20 -29.32
CA GLU A 31 -8.80 -1.50 -30.29
C GLU A 31 -10.03 -2.10 -29.62
N SER A 32 -9.87 -3.28 -29.02
CA SER A 32 -10.97 -4.03 -28.39
C SER A 32 -11.20 -3.61 -26.93
N PHE A 33 -10.14 -3.20 -26.24
CA PHE A 33 -10.18 -2.71 -24.88
C PHE A 33 -9.00 -1.77 -24.63
N TRP A 34 -9.20 -0.82 -23.72
CA TRP A 34 -8.16 0.13 -23.35
C TRP A 34 -7.05 -0.59 -22.58
N GLN A 35 -5.83 -0.48 -23.10
CA GLN A 35 -4.62 -0.99 -22.47
C GLN A 35 -3.80 0.17 -21.92
N THR A 36 -2.99 -0.08 -20.89
CA THR A 36 -2.02 0.89 -20.38
C THR A 36 -0.61 0.36 -20.62
N LYS A 37 0.22 1.12 -21.34
CA LYS A 37 1.58 0.72 -21.72
C LYS A 37 2.59 1.83 -21.41
N PRO A 38 3.78 1.54 -20.89
CA PRO A 38 4.81 2.54 -20.67
C PRO A 38 5.33 3.10 -22.00
N MET A 39 5.62 4.40 -22.04
CA MET A 39 6.28 5.03 -23.19
C MET A 39 7.79 5.11 -22.98
N ILE A 40 8.56 5.08 -24.07
CA ILE A 40 10.02 5.09 -24.05
C ILE A 40 10.51 6.54 -24.16
N PRO A 41 11.38 7.01 -23.24
CA PRO A 41 11.97 8.35 -23.36
C PRO A 41 12.88 8.45 -24.58
N GLU A 42 12.77 9.55 -25.31
CA GLU A 42 13.67 9.91 -26.41
C GLU A 42 14.68 10.96 -25.92
N SER A 43 15.93 10.84 -26.35
CA SER A 43 16.98 11.80 -25.99
C SER A 43 16.70 13.17 -26.63
N SER A 44 16.41 14.17 -25.81
CA SER A 44 16.33 15.58 -26.24
C SER A 44 17.69 16.27 -26.08
N ALA A 45 18.08 17.07 -27.08
CA ALA A 45 19.35 17.81 -27.11
C ALA A 45 19.38 19.00 -26.14
N ASP A 46 18.21 19.50 -25.73
CA ASP A 46 18.06 20.57 -24.74
C ASP A 46 17.18 20.04 -23.60
N GLY A 47 17.74 19.91 -22.40
CA GLY A 47 17.07 19.36 -21.21
C GLY A 47 15.82 20.11 -20.71
N ALA A 48 15.31 21.06 -21.49
CA ALA A 48 14.07 21.79 -21.25
C ALA A 48 12.82 21.11 -21.87
N VAL A 49 13.00 20.24 -22.88
CA VAL A 49 11.90 19.52 -23.52
C VAL A 49 12.14 18.04 -23.37
N ALA A 50 11.18 17.33 -22.78
CA ALA A 50 11.22 15.89 -22.64
C ALA A 50 10.24 15.25 -23.62
N VAL A 51 10.70 14.20 -24.31
CA VAL A 51 9.93 13.53 -25.37
C VAL A 51 9.86 12.05 -25.03
N TRP A 52 8.68 11.46 -25.22
CA TRP A 52 8.46 10.01 -25.10
C TRP A 52 7.71 9.51 -26.33
N SER A 53 7.98 8.28 -26.73
CA SER A 53 7.25 7.63 -27.81
C SER A 53 6.87 6.19 -27.52
N ILE A 54 5.85 5.72 -28.23
CA ILE A 54 5.47 4.31 -28.31
C ILE A 54 5.05 4.04 -29.75
N THR A 55 5.34 2.85 -30.26
CA THR A 55 4.84 2.40 -31.56
C THR A 55 3.81 1.31 -31.34
N GLU A 56 2.57 1.56 -31.71
CA GLU A 56 1.48 0.60 -31.61
C GLU A 56 1.12 0.06 -32.99
N MET A 57 0.89 -1.25 -33.08
CA MET A 57 0.36 -1.90 -34.29
C MET A 57 -1.15 -1.75 -34.26
N MET A 58 -1.72 -1.06 -35.24
CA MET A 58 -3.14 -0.70 -35.25
C MET A 58 -3.80 -1.03 -36.59
N LYS A 59 -5.04 -1.52 -36.56
CA LYS A 59 -5.86 -1.82 -37.75
C LYS A 59 -6.53 -0.57 -38.32
N PRO A 60 -6.94 -0.57 -39.60
CA PRO A 60 -7.78 0.48 -40.17
C PRO A 60 -9.04 0.73 -39.33
N GLY A 61 -9.30 1.99 -38.97
CA GLY A 61 -10.36 2.36 -38.04
C GLY A 61 -10.15 3.73 -37.39
N GLU A 62 -11.10 4.12 -36.54
CA GLU A 62 -11.00 5.28 -35.65
C GLU A 62 -10.73 4.79 -34.23
N TRP A 63 -9.63 5.24 -33.64
CA TRP A 63 -9.17 4.80 -32.32
C TRP A 63 -8.93 5.98 -31.39
N GLU A 64 -9.45 5.89 -30.16
CA GLU A 64 -9.21 6.87 -29.11
C GLU A 64 -8.01 6.49 -28.24
N TRP A 65 -7.25 7.51 -27.82
CA TRP A 65 -6.15 7.34 -26.89
C TRP A 65 -5.90 8.59 -26.04
N GLY A 66 -5.01 8.44 -25.07
CA GLY A 66 -4.44 9.55 -24.31
C GLY A 66 -3.27 9.12 -23.44
N ILE A 67 -2.81 10.04 -22.60
CA ILE A 67 -1.63 9.85 -21.74
C ILE A 67 -2.02 9.94 -20.28
N SER A 68 -1.53 8.98 -19.50
CA SER A 68 -1.42 9.13 -18.06
C SER A 68 0.04 9.37 -17.67
N ALA A 69 0.25 10.25 -16.72
CA ALA A 69 1.58 10.53 -16.18
C ALA A 69 1.53 10.59 -14.66
N HIS A 70 2.70 10.49 -14.05
CA HIS A 70 2.88 11.01 -12.71
C HIS A 70 2.87 12.53 -12.76
N ASP A 71 1.82 13.12 -12.19
CA ASP A 71 1.75 14.55 -11.93
C ASP A 71 2.37 14.83 -10.56
N VAL A 72 3.45 15.61 -10.62
CA VAL A 72 4.31 15.96 -9.49
C VAL A 72 3.57 16.86 -8.48
N LEU A 73 2.61 17.68 -8.90
CA LEU A 73 1.96 18.65 -8.02
C LEU A 73 0.92 18.02 -7.10
N ILE A 74 0.25 16.98 -7.58
CA ILE A 74 -0.82 16.29 -6.86
C ILE A 74 -0.38 14.92 -6.34
N ASP A 75 0.91 14.59 -6.44
CA ASP A 75 1.51 13.28 -6.09
C ASP A 75 0.69 12.10 -6.62
N ASN A 76 0.23 12.23 -7.86
CA ASN A 76 -0.64 11.23 -8.48
C ASN A 76 0.09 10.54 -9.63
N ASN A 77 0.52 9.31 -9.37
CA ASN A 77 1.23 8.46 -10.32
C ASN A 77 0.43 7.99 -11.55
N ASN A 78 -0.84 8.40 -11.69
CA ASN A 78 -1.73 7.97 -12.77
C ASN A 78 -2.70 9.08 -13.21
N ALA A 79 -2.26 10.34 -13.17
CA ALA A 79 -3.06 11.49 -13.58
C ALA A 79 -3.42 11.40 -15.08
N TRP A 80 -4.71 11.50 -15.41
CA TRP A 80 -5.19 11.47 -16.79
C TRP A 80 -5.04 12.86 -17.43
N LEU A 81 -3.98 13.05 -18.21
CA LEU A 81 -3.60 14.37 -18.74
C LEU A 81 -4.67 15.02 -19.62
N PRO A 82 -5.42 14.29 -20.49
CA PRO A 82 -6.49 14.91 -21.25
C PRO A 82 -7.54 15.58 -20.35
N SER A 83 -8.03 14.88 -19.32
CA SER A 83 -9.01 15.46 -18.38
C SER A 83 -8.42 16.59 -17.56
N LEU A 84 -7.18 16.42 -17.07
CA LEU A 84 -6.50 17.43 -16.26
C LEU A 84 -6.35 18.76 -17.00
N LEU A 85 -6.08 18.69 -18.31
CA LEU A 85 -5.86 19.85 -19.17
C LEU A 85 -7.11 20.32 -19.92
N ASN A 86 -8.28 19.77 -19.57
CA ASN A 86 -9.56 20.04 -20.24
C ASN A 86 -9.49 19.79 -21.78
N LEU A 87 -8.73 18.77 -22.16
CA LEU A 87 -8.60 18.26 -23.52
C LEU A 87 -9.48 17.03 -23.70
N LYS A 88 -10.05 16.86 -24.89
CA LYS A 88 -10.69 15.60 -25.27
C LYS A 88 -9.65 14.49 -25.47
N ASN A 89 -10.10 13.25 -25.40
CA ASN A 89 -9.31 12.11 -25.87
C ASN A 89 -8.83 12.36 -27.29
N ARG A 90 -7.62 11.88 -27.58
CA ARG A 90 -7.00 11.99 -28.88
C ARG A 90 -7.57 10.92 -29.80
N LYS A 91 -7.70 11.24 -31.08
CA LYS A 91 -8.27 10.33 -32.08
C LYS A 91 -7.29 10.12 -33.21
N ILE A 92 -7.04 8.87 -33.54
CA ILE A 92 -6.25 8.45 -34.70
C ILE A 92 -7.19 7.78 -35.68
N ASN A 93 -7.10 8.17 -36.94
CA ASN A 93 -7.84 7.61 -38.05
C ASN A 93 -6.88 6.93 -39.02
N ILE A 94 -7.07 5.64 -39.21
CA ILE A 94 -6.29 4.81 -40.12
C ILE A 94 -7.20 4.37 -41.26
N SER A 95 -6.87 4.80 -42.46
CA SER A 95 -7.59 4.45 -43.68
C SER A 95 -7.22 3.04 -44.17
N ALA A 96 -8.08 2.44 -45.01
CA ALA A 96 -7.85 1.10 -45.55
C ALA A 96 -6.62 1.01 -46.47
N ASP A 97 -6.15 2.13 -47.03
CA ASP A 97 -4.88 2.24 -47.78
C ASP A 97 -3.67 2.56 -46.90
N GLY A 98 -3.86 2.55 -45.57
CA GLY A 98 -2.82 2.71 -44.57
C GLY A 98 -2.33 4.13 -44.31
N ARG A 99 -3.04 5.15 -44.82
CA ARG A 99 -2.76 6.54 -44.45
C ARG A 99 -3.26 6.81 -43.04
N ILE A 100 -2.37 7.33 -42.21
CA ILE A 100 -2.64 7.74 -40.82
C ILE A 100 -3.00 9.23 -40.83
N SER A 101 -4.07 9.59 -40.13
CA SER A 101 -4.54 10.96 -39.92
C SER A 101 -5.05 11.16 -38.50
N GLY A 102 -5.17 12.40 -38.04
CA GLY A 102 -5.58 12.73 -36.67
C GLY A 102 -4.40 12.99 -35.73
N ASP A 103 -4.65 12.84 -34.43
CA ASP A 103 -3.72 13.22 -33.37
C ASP A 103 -2.77 12.06 -33.06
N VAL A 104 -1.55 12.10 -33.62
CA VAL A 104 -0.46 11.15 -33.30
C VAL A 104 0.56 11.70 -32.29
N SER A 105 0.34 12.95 -31.84
CA SER A 105 1.16 13.54 -30.80
C SER A 105 0.36 14.42 -29.87
N ILE A 106 0.81 14.52 -28.62
CA ILE A 106 0.31 15.50 -27.66
C ILE A 106 1.49 16.27 -27.09
N ARG A 107 1.43 17.60 -27.24
CA ARG A 107 2.42 18.53 -26.72
C ARG A 107 1.78 19.34 -25.59
N ILE A 108 2.40 19.32 -24.42
CA ILE A 108 1.98 20.13 -23.28
C ILE A 108 2.99 21.27 -23.13
N PRO A 109 2.58 22.53 -23.38
CA PRO A 109 3.46 23.67 -23.16
C PRO A 109 3.77 23.80 -21.68
N ASN A 110 4.87 24.49 -21.34
CA ASN A 110 5.18 24.80 -19.95
C ASN A 110 4.02 25.59 -19.33
N GLN A 111 3.42 25.06 -18.26
CA GLN A 111 2.31 25.71 -17.56
C GLN A 111 2.78 26.66 -16.45
N GLY A 112 4.08 26.92 -16.37
CA GLY A 112 4.69 27.77 -15.34
C GLY A 112 4.85 27.05 -14.00
N PHE A 113 4.85 25.72 -14.00
CA PHE A 113 5.11 24.95 -12.79
C PHE A 113 6.57 25.11 -12.40
N ASP A 114 6.83 25.66 -11.21
CA ASP A 114 8.15 25.61 -10.62
C ASP A 114 8.37 24.18 -10.10
N ALA A 115 8.91 23.31 -10.98
CA ALA A 115 9.25 21.94 -10.65
C ALA A 115 10.21 21.83 -9.45
N LYS A 116 10.87 22.92 -9.03
CA LYS A 116 11.71 22.98 -7.82
C LYS A 116 10.96 23.46 -6.57
N ALA A 117 9.86 24.20 -6.71
CA ALA A 117 9.07 24.67 -5.56
C ALA A 117 8.27 23.54 -4.91
N GLY A 118 7.75 22.57 -5.69
CA GLY A 118 7.01 21.42 -5.15
C GLY A 118 7.87 20.39 -4.39
N PHE A 119 9.19 20.46 -4.54
CA PHE A 119 10.16 19.55 -3.89
C PHE A 119 11.07 20.23 -2.87
N THR A 120 10.84 21.50 -2.54
CA THR A 120 11.44 22.05 -1.32
C THR A 120 10.48 21.78 -0.17
N ALA A 121 10.81 20.75 0.62
CA ALA A 121 10.23 20.57 1.94
C ALA A 121 10.19 21.94 2.64
N SER A 122 9.04 22.28 3.27
CA SER A 122 8.93 23.54 4.02
C SER A 122 10.08 23.63 5.02
N LYS A 123 10.49 24.82 5.49
CA LYS A 123 11.57 24.88 6.50
C LYS A 123 11.24 24.04 7.74
N GLU A 124 9.97 23.98 8.10
CA GLU A 124 9.44 23.13 9.17
C GLU A 124 9.51 21.64 8.81
N ASP A 125 9.23 21.23 7.57
CA ASP A 125 9.45 19.85 7.10
C ASP A 125 10.96 19.55 6.99
N MET A 126 11.82 20.46 6.56
CA MET A 126 13.28 20.25 6.56
C MET A 126 13.83 20.09 7.98
N GLU A 127 13.21 20.74 8.96
CA GLU A 127 13.56 20.65 10.38
C GLU A 127 12.84 19.47 11.09
N SER A 128 11.71 18.97 10.57
CA SER A 128 10.89 17.90 11.18
C SER A 128 10.83 16.59 10.39
N ILE A 129 11.36 16.54 9.17
CA ILE A 129 11.60 15.29 8.44
C ILE A 129 12.63 14.55 9.26
N GLY A 130 12.16 13.50 9.92
CA GLY A 130 12.99 12.42 10.42
C GLY A 130 13.80 11.85 9.26
N THR A 131 14.94 12.47 8.98
CA THR A 131 16.12 11.93 8.30
C THR A 131 15.81 10.83 7.27
N ASN A 132 15.21 11.19 6.13
CA ASN A 132 15.53 10.48 4.88
C ASN A 132 16.93 10.95 4.42
N VAL A 133 17.92 10.61 5.24
CA VAL A 133 19.33 10.81 4.96
C VAL A 133 19.72 9.70 4.00
N PHE A 134 20.32 10.02 2.85
CA PHE A 134 21.11 9.05 2.10
C PHE A 134 22.13 8.43 3.08
N GLY A 135 21.85 7.21 3.57
CA GLY A 135 22.59 6.57 4.66
C GLY A 135 21.76 6.14 5.88
N LYS A 136 20.47 6.50 6.00
CA LYS A 136 19.57 5.89 7.00
C LYS A 136 18.90 4.66 6.37
N THR A 137 19.15 3.49 6.96
CA THR A 137 18.61 2.21 6.49
C THR A 137 17.08 2.28 6.44
N GLN A 138 16.50 2.02 5.27
CA GLN A 138 15.05 1.89 5.11
C GLN A 138 14.57 0.74 5.99
N ARG A 139 13.53 0.98 6.77
CA ARG A 139 13.03 0.02 7.75
C ARG A 139 11.54 0.17 7.97
N VAL A 140 10.92 -0.89 8.48
CA VAL A 140 9.53 -0.87 8.89
C VAL A 140 9.40 -0.09 10.21
N ASN A 141 8.44 0.83 10.26
CA ASN A 141 8.19 1.72 11.40
C ASN A 141 7.16 1.12 12.37
N THR A 142 7.43 -0.10 12.84
CA THR A 142 6.60 -0.82 13.81
C THR A 142 7.46 -1.64 14.76
N THR A 143 6.87 -2.12 15.86
CA THR A 143 7.45 -3.22 16.65
C THR A 143 7.05 -4.59 16.09
N LEU A 144 7.71 -5.65 16.57
CA LEU A 144 7.38 -7.04 16.26
C LEU A 144 5.97 -7.41 16.73
N ALA A 145 5.57 -6.98 17.93
CA ALA A 145 4.23 -7.27 18.46
C ALA A 145 3.12 -6.63 17.60
N LYS A 146 3.37 -5.41 17.08
CA LYS A 146 2.44 -4.75 16.13
C LYS A 146 2.29 -5.53 14.83
N GLN A 147 3.36 -6.13 14.32
CA GLN A 147 3.31 -6.98 13.12
C GLN A 147 2.44 -8.22 13.34
N LEU A 148 2.51 -8.85 14.52
CA LEU A 148 1.61 -9.95 14.88
C LEU A 148 0.16 -9.48 14.98
N ALA A 149 -0.07 -8.32 15.61
CA ALA A 149 -1.42 -7.76 15.78
C ALA A 149 -2.11 -7.43 14.44
N TYR A 150 -1.36 -7.15 13.37
CA TYR A 150 -1.93 -6.87 12.05
C TYR A 150 -2.74 -8.03 11.46
N TYR A 151 -2.39 -9.29 11.78
CA TYR A 151 -3.18 -10.45 11.34
C TYR A 151 -4.64 -10.39 11.84
N LEU A 152 -4.87 -9.67 12.94
CA LEU A 152 -6.18 -9.52 13.56
C LEU A 152 -6.82 -8.17 13.24
N VAL A 153 -6.04 -7.09 13.21
CA VAL A 153 -6.58 -5.76 12.94
C VAL A 153 -6.92 -5.57 11.46
N LEU A 154 -6.05 -6.05 10.57
CA LEU A 154 -6.25 -5.98 9.12
C LEU A 154 -6.88 -7.28 8.64
N TYR A 155 -8.20 -7.29 8.54
CA TYR A 155 -8.93 -8.46 8.05
C TYR A 155 -8.57 -8.79 6.60
N SER A 156 -8.19 -10.04 6.37
CA SER A 156 -8.08 -10.65 5.06
C SER A 156 -8.31 -12.16 5.19
N PRO A 157 -9.12 -12.77 4.30
CA PRO A 157 -9.25 -14.23 4.24
C PRO A 157 -7.98 -14.93 3.70
N MET A 158 -7.00 -14.14 3.25
CA MET A 158 -5.68 -14.63 2.80
C MET A 158 -4.60 -13.74 3.43
N GLN A 159 -3.88 -14.28 4.40
CA GLN A 159 -2.81 -13.58 5.12
C GLN A 159 -1.43 -14.07 4.65
N MET A 160 -0.45 -13.17 4.60
CA MET A 160 0.91 -13.47 4.13
C MET A 160 1.93 -13.24 5.26
N ALA A 161 2.74 -14.26 5.52
CA ALA A 161 3.99 -14.10 6.26
C ALA A 161 5.06 -13.56 5.30
N SER A 162 5.31 -12.25 5.36
CA SER A 162 6.02 -11.50 4.31
C SER A 162 7.54 -11.39 4.48
N ASP A 163 8.13 -12.06 5.48
CA ASP A 163 9.57 -12.02 5.73
C ASP A 163 10.29 -13.22 5.09
N PHE A 164 11.61 -13.16 5.05
CA PHE A 164 12.44 -14.28 4.63
C PHE A 164 12.33 -15.45 5.63
N ILE A 165 12.47 -16.67 5.13
CA ILE A 165 12.33 -17.90 5.93
C ILE A 165 13.32 -17.90 7.09
N GLU A 166 14.56 -17.46 6.81
CA GLU A 166 15.67 -17.37 7.75
C GLU A 166 15.35 -16.46 8.94
N ASN A 167 14.49 -15.46 8.77
CA ASN A 167 14.08 -14.55 9.85
C ASN A 167 13.00 -15.16 10.76
N TYR A 168 12.28 -16.19 10.28
CA TYR A 168 11.31 -16.94 11.08
C TYR A 168 11.96 -18.12 11.82
N GLU A 169 13.12 -18.60 11.36
CA GLU A 169 13.85 -19.66 12.03
C GLU A 169 14.21 -19.25 13.47
N ASN A 170 13.88 -20.12 14.43
CA ASN A 170 14.12 -19.88 15.86
C ASN A 170 13.46 -18.63 16.45
N GLN A 171 12.48 -18.02 15.77
CA GLN A 171 11.72 -16.88 16.28
C GLN A 171 10.47 -17.36 17.03
N PRO A 172 10.40 -17.28 18.38
CA PRO A 172 9.24 -17.76 19.14
C PRO A 172 7.93 -17.06 18.76
N ALA A 173 8.01 -15.81 18.32
CA ALA A 173 6.86 -15.04 17.84
C ALA A 173 6.14 -15.70 16.65
N PHE A 174 6.85 -16.52 15.85
CA PHE A 174 6.29 -17.19 14.68
C PHE A 174 5.23 -18.24 15.05
N ALA A 175 5.20 -18.71 16.31
CA ALA A 175 4.14 -19.58 16.80
C ALA A 175 2.74 -18.95 16.61
N PHE A 176 2.61 -17.64 16.85
CA PHE A 176 1.34 -16.93 16.64
C PHE A 176 0.88 -16.99 15.18
N ILE A 177 1.79 -16.78 14.23
CA ILE A 177 1.47 -16.78 12.79
C ILE A 177 1.04 -18.18 12.32
N LYS A 178 1.56 -19.25 12.95
CA LYS A 178 1.13 -20.63 12.66
C LYS A 178 -0.26 -20.95 13.19
N GLU A 179 -0.69 -20.28 14.24
CA GLU A 179 -1.93 -20.58 14.96
C GLU A 179 -3.10 -19.71 14.53
N VAL A 180 -2.84 -18.45 14.16
CA VAL A 180 -3.89 -17.47 13.85
C VAL A 180 -4.72 -17.92 12.64
N PRO A 181 -6.06 -17.99 12.77
CA PRO A 181 -6.92 -18.32 11.63
C PRO A 181 -7.10 -17.09 10.72
N VAL A 182 -7.73 -17.32 9.57
CA VAL A 182 -8.02 -16.26 8.57
C VAL A 182 -9.52 -16.04 8.36
N ASP A 183 -10.34 -16.91 8.94
CA ASP A 183 -11.79 -16.86 8.88
C ASP A 183 -12.38 -16.79 10.30
N TRP A 184 -13.48 -16.07 10.45
CA TRP A 184 -13.96 -15.65 11.78
C TRP A 184 -15.48 -15.78 11.87
N GLN A 185 -15.96 -16.40 12.95
CA GLN A 185 -17.39 -16.47 13.25
C GLN A 185 -17.97 -15.09 13.59
N THR A 186 -17.25 -14.36 14.45
CA THR A 186 -17.63 -13.01 14.86
C THR A 186 -16.39 -12.14 15.06
N THR A 187 -16.59 -10.83 14.96
CA THR A 187 -15.57 -9.80 15.16
C THR A 187 -16.16 -8.70 16.02
N GLU A 188 -15.46 -8.37 17.10
CA GLU A 188 -15.83 -7.35 18.07
C GLU A 188 -14.76 -6.26 18.09
N VAL A 189 -15.15 -5.01 17.85
CA VAL A 189 -14.26 -3.86 18.03
C VAL A 189 -14.37 -3.41 19.48
N ILE A 190 -13.33 -3.67 20.26
CA ILE A 190 -13.36 -3.49 21.72
C ILE A 190 -13.12 -2.04 22.11
N ASP A 191 -12.17 -1.39 21.45
CA ASP A 191 -11.80 0.00 21.71
C ASP A 191 -11.06 0.58 20.48
N GLY A 192 -11.11 1.89 20.28
CA GLY A 192 -10.35 2.53 19.21
C GLY A 192 -10.68 4.00 19.00
N GLU A 193 -9.68 4.70 18.47
CA GLU A 193 -9.73 6.11 18.10
C GLU A 193 -9.00 6.32 16.77
N ILE A 194 -9.65 7.02 15.83
CA ILE A 194 -9.14 7.21 14.47
C ILE A 194 -7.78 7.89 14.51
N GLY A 195 -6.78 7.27 13.87
CA GLY A 195 -5.41 7.78 13.82
C GLY A 195 -4.59 7.55 15.10
N GLU A 196 -5.21 7.03 16.17
CA GLU A 196 -4.56 6.91 17.47
C GLU A 196 -4.32 5.45 17.90
N TYR A 197 -5.34 4.61 17.94
CA TYR A 197 -5.22 3.17 18.26
C TYR A 197 -6.49 2.38 17.91
N VAL A 198 -6.39 1.05 17.87
CA VAL A 198 -7.56 0.17 17.71
C VAL A 198 -7.29 -1.18 18.34
N THR A 199 -8.32 -1.77 18.93
CA THR A 199 -8.32 -3.11 19.55
C THR A 199 -9.50 -3.91 19.03
N ILE A 200 -9.21 -5.07 18.44
CA ILE A 200 -10.20 -5.95 17.82
C ILE A 200 -10.04 -7.35 18.40
N ALA A 201 -11.16 -7.97 18.79
CA ALA A 201 -11.26 -9.37 19.14
C ALA A 201 -12.03 -10.13 18.06
N ARG A 202 -11.63 -11.36 17.77
CA ARG A 202 -12.29 -12.21 16.78
C ARG A 202 -12.42 -13.63 17.31
N LYS A 203 -13.56 -14.26 17.07
CA LYS A 203 -13.81 -15.67 17.37
C LYS A 203 -13.57 -16.48 16.11
N ASP A 204 -12.78 -17.55 16.20
CA ASP A 204 -12.53 -18.46 15.09
C ASP A 204 -13.86 -19.09 14.59
N SER A 205 -13.97 -19.35 13.29
CA SER A 205 -15.16 -20.01 12.72
C SER A 205 -15.22 -21.50 13.01
N ASN A 206 -14.09 -22.13 13.36
CA ASN A 206 -13.98 -23.58 13.52
C ASN A 206 -13.73 -24.04 14.96
N SER A 207 -13.65 -23.11 15.92
CA SER A 207 -13.38 -23.43 17.32
C SER A 207 -14.02 -22.41 18.26
N GLU A 208 -13.89 -22.67 19.57
CA GLU A 208 -14.32 -21.74 20.61
C GLU A 208 -13.21 -20.73 20.99
N ASP A 209 -12.14 -20.69 20.20
CA ASP A 209 -10.97 -19.86 20.46
C ASP A 209 -11.22 -18.42 20.01
N TRP A 210 -10.65 -17.50 20.79
CA TRP A 210 -10.65 -16.08 20.52
C TRP A 210 -9.24 -15.58 20.23
N TYR A 211 -9.15 -14.53 19.44
CA TYR A 211 -7.89 -13.88 19.11
C TYR A 211 -8.08 -12.37 19.24
N LEU A 212 -7.11 -11.69 19.85
CA LEU A 212 -7.18 -10.25 20.10
C LEU A 212 -5.93 -9.53 19.61
N GLY A 213 -6.13 -8.49 18.80
CA GLY A 213 -5.08 -7.63 18.28
C GLY A 213 -5.31 -6.19 18.70
N SER A 214 -4.27 -5.53 19.20
CA SER A 214 -4.28 -4.12 19.53
C SER A 214 -3.06 -3.42 18.95
N ILE A 215 -3.26 -2.26 18.33
CA ILE A 215 -2.18 -1.46 17.71
C ILE A 215 -2.33 0.02 18.08
N THR A 216 -1.20 0.74 18.14
CA THR A 216 -1.15 2.19 18.38
C THR A 216 -0.35 2.94 17.31
N ASN A 217 -0.50 4.26 17.26
CA ASN A 217 0.33 5.18 16.49
C ASN A 217 1.70 5.43 17.17
N GLU A 218 2.34 6.56 16.92
CA GLU A 218 3.63 6.94 17.52
C GLU A 218 3.58 7.16 19.03
N LYS A 219 2.40 7.25 19.66
CA LYS A 219 2.26 7.44 21.10
C LYS A 219 2.10 6.11 21.83
N SER A 220 2.80 5.97 22.96
CA SER A 220 2.62 4.81 23.84
C SER A 220 1.27 4.86 24.54
N ARG A 221 0.71 3.68 24.84
CA ARG A 221 -0.59 3.56 25.52
C ARG A 221 -0.57 2.45 26.56
N ASP A 222 -1.34 2.66 27.62
CA ASP A 222 -1.50 1.71 28.71
C ASP A 222 -2.94 1.81 29.20
N PHE A 223 -3.74 0.78 28.90
CA PHE A 223 -5.16 0.73 29.23
C PHE A 223 -5.59 -0.71 29.49
N SER A 224 -6.76 -0.86 30.10
CA SER A 224 -7.33 -2.17 30.39
C SER A 224 -8.63 -2.35 29.63
N ILE A 225 -8.74 -3.47 28.92
CA ILE A 225 -9.95 -3.83 28.19
C ILE A 225 -10.79 -4.85 28.98
N PRO A 226 -12.13 -4.76 28.92
CA PRO A 226 -12.99 -5.82 29.39
C PRO A 226 -12.89 -7.05 28.48
N LEU A 227 -13.14 -8.24 29.03
CA LEU A 227 -13.19 -9.50 28.27
C LEU A 227 -14.63 -10.01 28.12
N ASP A 228 -15.60 -9.09 28.05
CA ASP A 228 -17.03 -9.38 28.01
C ASP A 228 -17.46 -10.16 26.75
N PHE A 229 -16.59 -10.23 25.73
CA PHE A 229 -16.80 -11.01 24.52
C PHE A 229 -16.55 -12.51 24.73
N LEU A 230 -15.84 -12.91 25.79
CA LEU A 230 -15.63 -14.33 26.10
C LEU A 230 -16.95 -14.99 26.52
N ASP A 231 -17.05 -16.31 26.29
CA ASP A 231 -18.25 -17.05 26.65
C ASP A 231 -18.39 -17.15 28.17
N GLU A 232 -19.64 -17.12 28.66
CA GLU A 232 -19.95 -17.28 30.09
C GLU A 232 -19.49 -18.65 30.59
N ASP A 233 -19.06 -18.69 31.86
CA ASP A 233 -18.63 -19.91 32.57
C ASP A 233 -17.48 -20.72 31.90
N LYS A 234 -16.85 -20.18 30.86
CA LYS A 234 -15.65 -20.79 30.24
C LYS A 234 -14.35 -20.18 30.77
N LYS A 235 -13.33 -21.03 30.84
CA LYS A 235 -11.94 -20.64 31.09
C LYS A 235 -11.14 -20.74 29.81
N TYR A 236 -10.16 -19.87 29.69
CA TYR A 236 -9.28 -19.80 28.54
C TYR A 236 -7.83 -19.73 28.99
N VAL A 237 -6.92 -20.27 28.17
CA VAL A 237 -5.48 -19.99 28.28
C VAL A 237 -5.15 -18.96 27.21
N ALA A 238 -4.68 -17.81 27.65
CA ALA A 238 -4.24 -16.74 26.78
C ALA A 238 -2.71 -16.75 26.67
N THR A 239 -2.20 -16.92 25.45
CA THR A 239 -0.80 -16.65 25.10
C THR A 239 -0.71 -15.22 24.56
N ILE A 240 -0.01 -14.36 25.29
CA ILE A 240 0.04 -12.92 25.05
C ILE A 240 1.41 -12.55 24.49
N TYR A 241 1.42 -12.08 23.25
CA TYR A 241 2.59 -11.54 22.56
C TYR A 241 2.54 -10.01 22.65
N ARG A 242 3.33 -9.44 23.55
CA ARG A 242 3.31 -7.99 23.83
C ARG A 242 4.68 -7.35 23.68
N ASP A 243 4.67 -6.07 23.35
CA ASP A 243 5.88 -5.24 23.42
C ASP A 243 6.55 -5.37 24.79
N ALA A 244 7.87 -5.58 24.80
CA ALA A 244 8.65 -5.55 26.03
C ALA A 244 8.68 -4.13 26.63
N LYS A 245 9.15 -4.01 27.89
CA LYS A 245 9.13 -2.74 28.63
C LYS A 245 9.88 -1.61 27.92
N ASP A 246 10.96 -1.93 27.22
CA ASP A 246 11.87 -1.06 26.48
C ASP A 246 11.69 -1.15 24.95
N ALA A 247 10.60 -1.77 24.49
CA ALA A 247 10.28 -1.84 23.08
C ALA A 247 9.96 -0.44 22.54
N HIS A 248 10.39 -0.19 21.30
CA HIS A 248 10.09 1.05 20.59
C HIS A 248 10.32 0.82 19.11
N TRP A 249 9.43 1.34 18.26
CA TRP A 249 9.55 1.15 16.81
C TRP A 249 10.94 1.60 16.31
N GLU A 250 11.43 2.80 16.63
CA GLU A 250 12.70 3.31 16.07
C GLU A 250 13.99 2.65 16.59
N HIS A 251 14.13 2.35 17.88
CA HIS A 251 15.43 1.92 18.44
C HIS A 251 15.44 0.50 19.00
N ASN A 252 14.29 -0.10 19.29
CA ASN A 252 14.21 -1.46 19.82
C ASN A 252 12.92 -2.19 19.35
N PRO A 253 12.76 -2.40 18.03
CA PRO A 253 11.50 -2.89 17.47
C PRO A 253 11.24 -4.37 17.76
N LEU A 254 12.29 -5.16 18.01
CA LEU A 254 12.18 -6.62 18.13
C LEU A 254 11.94 -7.09 19.58
N ALA A 255 11.98 -6.18 20.55
CA ALA A 255 11.81 -6.53 21.96
C ALA A 255 10.36 -6.96 22.24
N LEU A 256 10.19 -8.26 22.47
CA LEU A 256 8.90 -8.92 22.66
C LEU A 256 8.92 -9.71 23.97
N THR A 257 7.79 -9.75 24.65
CA THR A 257 7.54 -10.61 25.80
C THR A 257 6.35 -11.51 25.48
N ILE A 258 6.53 -12.82 25.74
CA ILE A 258 5.48 -13.83 25.56
C ILE A 258 5.13 -14.36 26.95
N GLU A 259 3.87 -14.23 27.33
CA GLU A 259 3.36 -14.60 28.65
C GLU A 259 2.09 -15.45 28.49
N GLU A 260 1.86 -16.35 29.44
CA GLU A 260 0.61 -17.07 29.53
C GLU A 260 -0.21 -16.60 30.72
N ALA A 261 -1.52 -16.53 30.55
CA ALA A 261 -2.46 -16.20 31.62
C ALA A 261 -3.75 -17.00 31.46
N THR A 262 -4.35 -17.43 32.56
CA THR A 262 -5.72 -17.95 32.56
C THR A 262 -6.69 -16.78 32.57
N LEU A 263 -7.61 -16.75 31.60
CA LEU A 263 -8.63 -15.72 31.46
C LEU A 263 -10.03 -16.30 31.53
N GLU A 264 -10.94 -15.50 32.05
CA GLU A 264 -12.38 -15.70 32.12
C GLU A 264 -13.05 -14.36 31.77
N LYS A 265 -14.31 -14.41 31.36
CA LYS A 265 -15.09 -13.22 30.96
C LYS A 265 -15.02 -12.05 31.96
N ARG A 266 -15.06 -12.35 33.26
CA ARG A 266 -14.99 -11.35 34.35
C ARG A 266 -13.64 -10.64 34.49
N ASN A 267 -12.60 -11.13 33.84
CA ASN A 267 -11.28 -10.53 33.93
C ASN A 267 -11.17 -9.26 33.08
N LYS A 268 -10.14 -8.47 33.36
CA LYS A 268 -9.71 -7.38 32.49
C LYS A 268 -8.29 -7.66 32.04
N LEU A 269 -8.02 -7.43 30.77
CA LEU A 269 -6.68 -7.58 30.23
C LEU A 269 -6.05 -6.21 30.10
N ARG A 270 -4.93 -6.00 30.82
CA ARG A 270 -4.13 -4.79 30.69
C ARG A 270 -3.23 -4.90 29.44
N LEU A 271 -3.38 -3.95 28.54
CA LEU A 271 -2.62 -3.80 27.31
C LEU A 271 -1.68 -2.62 27.45
N LYS A 272 -0.39 -2.86 27.22
CA LYS A 272 0.63 -1.82 27.15
C LYS A 272 1.25 -1.87 25.77
N LEU A 273 1.09 -0.79 25.02
CA LEU A 273 1.54 -0.64 23.64
C LEU A 273 2.72 0.33 23.63
N ALA A 274 3.86 -0.09 23.08
CA ALA A 274 4.98 0.81 22.86
C ALA A 274 4.64 1.86 21.78
N PRO A 275 5.40 2.95 21.66
CA PRO A 275 5.36 3.82 20.47
C PRO A 275 5.48 2.99 19.19
N GLY A 276 4.55 3.14 18.26
CA GLY A 276 4.48 2.36 17.03
C GLY A 276 4.30 0.86 17.26
N GLY A 277 3.74 0.49 18.42
CA GLY A 277 3.69 -0.86 18.94
C GLY A 277 2.31 -1.51 18.93
N GLY A 278 2.20 -2.66 19.59
CA GLY A 278 1.02 -3.50 19.56
C GLY A 278 1.05 -4.68 20.53
N VAL A 279 -0.05 -5.43 20.57
CA VAL A 279 -0.20 -6.69 21.29
C VAL A 279 -1.05 -7.63 20.44
N ALA A 280 -0.63 -8.90 20.36
CA ALA A 280 -1.42 -9.99 19.81
C ALA A 280 -1.66 -11.05 20.89
N VAL A 281 -2.86 -11.60 20.96
CA VAL A 281 -3.25 -12.59 21.96
C VAL A 281 -3.98 -13.74 21.27
N SER A 282 -3.52 -14.96 21.53
CA SER A 282 -4.26 -16.19 21.25
C SER A 282 -4.95 -16.61 22.54
N ILE A 283 -6.27 -16.79 22.53
CA ILE A 283 -7.11 -17.08 23.72
C ILE A 283 -7.82 -18.40 23.46
N LYS A 284 -7.20 -19.51 23.87
CA LYS A 284 -7.70 -20.86 23.59
C LYS A 284 -8.64 -21.33 24.69
N ALA A 285 -9.79 -21.88 24.32
CA ALA A 285 -10.74 -22.42 25.29
C ALA A 285 -10.13 -23.64 26.00
N LEU A 286 -10.36 -23.73 27.31
CA LEU A 286 -10.09 -24.94 28.09
C LEU A 286 -11.31 -25.84 28.09
N ASP A 287 -11.09 -27.14 27.90
CA ASP A 287 -12.10 -28.20 28.07
C ASP A 287 -12.59 -28.33 29.53
#